data_AF-A0A482W4T2-F1
#
_entry.id   AF-A0A482W4T2-F1
#
_cell.length_a   1.000
_cell.length_b   1.000
_cell.length_c   1.000
_cell.angle_alpha   90.00
_cell.angle_beta   90.00
_cell.angle_gamma   90.00
#
_symmetry.space_group_name_H-M   'P 1'
#
loop_
_entity.id
_entity.type
_entity.pdbx_description
1 polymer ?
#
loop_
_entity_poly.entity_id
_entity_poly.type
_entity_poly.pdbx_seq_one_letter_code
_entity_poly.pdbx_strand_id
1 'polypeptide(L)' 'MNQEQYEAFIKKSQETHALGRPGKPEEVARTIAFLASDDASFITGATVPVDGGRHAMCPR' A
#
# COMPACT_ATOMS: atom_id res chain seq x y z
N MET A 1 8.94 -12.69 -14.89
CA MET A 1 9.39 -12.79 -13.49
C MET A 1 9.41 -14.25 -13.14
N ASN A 2 10.56 -14.82 -12.78
CA ASN A 2 10.60 -16.18 -12.22
C ASN A 2 10.31 -16.14 -10.70
N GLN A 3 10.16 -17.31 -10.08
CA GLN A 3 9.82 -17.43 -8.65
C GLN A 3 10.88 -16.76 -7.75
N GLU A 4 12.16 -16.97 -8.02
CA GLU A 4 13.27 -16.36 -7.29
C GLU A 4 13.26 -14.83 -7.34
N GLN A 5 13.00 -14.26 -8.52
CA GLN A 5 12.90 -12.81 -8.71
C GLN A 5 11.74 -12.23 -7.90
N TYR A 6 10.62 -12.94 -7.81
CA TYR A 6 9.46 -12.49 -7.03
C TYR A 6 9.76 -12.47 -5.53
N GLU A 7 10.39 -13.51 -5.02
CA GLU A 7 10.77 -13.59 -3.60
C GLU A 7 11.81 -12.52 -3.23
N ALA A 8 12.80 -12.29 -4.10
CA ALA A 8 13.76 -11.21 -3.93
C ALA A 8 13.07 -9.82 -3.90
N PHE A 9 12.09 -9.60 -4.77
CA PHE A 9 11.30 -8.37 -4.79
C PHE A 9 10.51 -8.17 -3.49
N ILE A 10 9.85 -9.22 -2.99
CA ILE A 10 9.10 -9.18 -1.73
C ILE A 10 10.03 -8.87 -0.55
N LYS A 11 11.21 -9.49 -0.50
CA LYS A 11 12.21 -9.18 0.53
C LYS A 11 12.64 -7.72 0.46
N LYS A 12 12.96 -7.22 -0.73
CA LYS A 12 13.36 -5.81 -0.91
C LYS A 12 12.24 -4.83 -0.53
N SER A 13 10.98 -5.22 -0.75
CA SER A 13 9.83 -4.38 -0.40
C SER A 13 9.82 -4.01 1.09
N GLN A 14 10.28 -4.90 1.97
CA GLN A 14 10.36 -4.67 3.42
C GLN A 14 11.23 -3.47 3.79
N GLU A 15 12.28 -3.18 3.02
CA GLU A 15 13.17 -2.04 3.28
C GLU A 15 12.62 -0.72 2.75
N THR A 16 11.69 -0.77 1.79
CA THR A 16 11.16 0.43 1.10
C THR A 16 9.82 0.90 1.65
N HIS A 17 9.07 0.04 2.33
CA HIS A 17 7.83 0.41 3.01
C HIS A 17 8.16 0.78 4.45
N ALA A 18 7.64 1.90 4.94
CA ALA A 18 7.84 2.31 6.34
C ALA A 18 7.34 1.24 7.33
N LEU A 19 6.30 0.49 6.96
CA LEU A 19 5.76 -0.62 7.75
C LEU A 19 6.61 -1.89 7.75
N GLY A 20 7.74 -1.94 7.02
CA GLY A 20 8.66 -3.08 7.07
C GLY A 20 8.15 -4.34 6.36
N ARG A 21 7.04 -4.26 5.62
CA ARG A 21 6.41 -5.42 4.98
C ARG A 21 5.66 -5.05 3.70
N PRO A 22 5.46 -6.02 2.78
CA PRO A 22 4.49 -5.85 1.71
C PRO A 22 3.07 -5.71 2.27
N GLY A 23 2.26 -4.93 1.56
CA GLY A 23 0.82 -4.87 1.78
C GLY A 23 0.13 -6.16 1.34
N LYS A 24 -1.03 -6.45 1.93
CA LYS A 24 -1.94 -7.49 1.47
C LYS A 24 -3.07 -6.90 0.62
N PRO A 25 -3.62 -7.63 -0.36
CA PRO A 25 -4.73 -7.15 -1.19
C PRO A 25 -5.94 -6.66 -0.38
N GLU A 26 -6.20 -7.28 0.78
CA GLU A 26 -7.34 -6.91 1.62
C GLU A 26 -7.18 -5.53 2.26
N GLU A 27 -5.95 -5.01 2.39
CA GLU A 27 -5.71 -3.64 2.87
C GLU A 27 -6.20 -2.59 1.87
N VAL A 28 -6.01 -2.86 0.57
CA VAL A 28 -6.53 -2.02 -0.51
C VAL A 28 -8.05 -2.17 -0.61
N ALA A 29 -8.57 -3.40 -0.59
CA ALA A 29 -10.01 -3.65 -0.67
C ALA A 29 -10.79 -2.99 0.48
N ARG A 30 -10.28 -3.03 1.71
CA ARG A 30 -10.90 -2.33 2.85
C ARG A 30 -10.92 -0.82 2.67
N THR A 31 -9.85 -0.24 2.12
CA THR A 31 -9.80 1.21 1.85
C THR A 31 -10.82 1.59 0.78
N ILE A 32 -10.95 0.79 -0.28
CA ILE A 32 -11.98 0.98 -1.31
C ILE A 32 -13.37 0.90 -0.70
N ALA A 33 -13.64 -0.13 0.12
CA ALA A 33 -14.94 -0.30 0.76
C ALA A 33 -15.30 0.88 1.67
N PHE A 34 -14.34 1.43 2.42
CA PHE A 34 -14.52 2.64 3.21
C PHE A 34 -14.82 3.86 2.33
N LEU A 35 -14.03 4.09 1.28
CA LEU A 35 -14.23 5.25 0.40
C LEU A 35 -15.55 5.19 -0.39
N ALA A 36 -16.11 4.00 -0.58
CA ALA A 36 -17.41 3.80 -1.21
C ALA A 36 -18.60 3.83 -0.23
N SER A 37 -18.36 3.87 1.09
CA SER A 37 -19.42 3.90 2.09
C SER A 37 -19.84 5.33 2.45
N ASP A 38 -20.98 5.45 3.15
CA ASP A 38 -21.48 6.73 3.65
C ASP A 38 -20.53 7.39 4.67
N ASP A 39 -19.63 6.61 5.28
CA ASP A 39 -18.63 7.12 6.22
C ASP A 39 -17.61 8.06 5.54
N ALA A 40 -17.44 7.93 4.23
CA ALA A 40 -16.59 8.80 3.42
C ALA A 40 -17.37 9.93 2.72
N SER A 41 -18.60 10.22 3.13
CA SER A 41 -19.51 11.17 2.47
C SER A 41 -18.97 12.59 2.22
N PHE A 42 -17.92 13.01 2.94
CA PHE A 42 -17.27 14.32 2.75
C PHE A 42 -15.83 14.22 2.22
N ILE A 43 -15.41 13.06 1.73
CA ILE A 43 -14.10 12.84 1.13
C ILE A 43 -14.26 12.77 -0.39
N THR A 44 -13.73 13.78 -1.09
CA THR A 44 -13.73 13.82 -2.56
C THR A 44 -12.50 14.56 -3.08
N GLY A 45 -12.06 14.25 -4.30
CA GLY A 45 -10.91 14.88 -4.95
C GLY A 45 -9.54 14.58 -4.32
N ALA A 46 -9.47 13.65 -3.36
CA ALA A 46 -8.24 13.28 -2.67
C ALA A 46 -7.62 12.00 -3.25
N THR A 47 -6.29 11.93 -3.26
CA THR A 47 -5.55 10.69 -3.48
C THR A 47 -5.17 10.09 -2.13
N VAL A 48 -5.69 8.90 -1.83
CA VAL A 48 -5.41 8.19 -0.57
C VAL A 48 -4.37 7.08 -0.82
N PRO A 49 -3.11 7.25 -0.39
CA PRO A 49 -2.08 6.24 -0.59
C PRO A 49 -2.29 5.03 0.32
N VAL A 50 -2.30 3.83 -0.26
CA VAL A 50 -2.41 2.54 0.45
C VAL A 50 -1.17 1.70 0.17
N ASP A 51 -0.02 2.17 0.64
CA ASP A 51 1.29 1.65 0.24
C ASP A 51 2.27 1.44 1.42
N GLY A 52 1.73 1.31 2.64
CA GLY A 52 2.55 1.10 3.85
C GLY A 52 3.57 2.22 4.10
N GLY A 53 3.31 3.43 3.59
CA GLY A 53 4.18 4.61 3.76
C GLY A 53 5.31 4.70 2.75
N ARG A 54 5.35 3.84 1.72
CA ARG A 54 6.42 3.82 0.72
C ARG A 54 6.61 5.17 0.01
N HIS A 55 5.54 5.85 -0.36
CA HIS A 55 5.58 7.17 -1.02
C HIS A 55 6.16 8.28 -0.13
N ALA A 56 6.08 8.13 1.20
CA ALA A 56 6.57 9.11 2.17
C ALA A 56 8.03 8.83 2.60
N MET A 57 8.58 7.67 2.22
CA MET A 57 9.98 7.36 2.49
C MET A 57 10.88 8.11 1.50
N CYS A 58 11.76 8.96 2.03
CA CYS A 58 12.87 9.50 1.24
C CYS A 58 13.83 8.35 0.88
N PRO A 59 14.28 8.22 -0.39
CA PRO A 59 15.31 7.26 -0.73
C PRO A 59 16.58 7.61 0.06
N ARG A 60 16.98 6.72 0.98
CA ARG A 60 18.33 6.74 1.55
C ARG A 60 19.29 6.01 0.64
#